data_AF-S9U2K3-F1
#
_entry.id   AF-S9U2K3-F1
#
_cell.length_a   1.000
_cell.length_b   1.000
_cell.length_c   1.000
_cell.angle_alpha   90.00
_cell.angle_beta   90.00
_cell.angle_gamma   90.00
#
_symmetry.space_group_name_H-M   'P 1'
#
loop_
_entity.id
_entity.type
_entity.pdbx_description
1 polymer ?
#
loop_
_entity_poly.entity_id
_entity_poly.type
_entity_poly.pdbx_seq_one_letter_code
_entity_poly.pdbx_strand_id
1 'polypeptide(L)'
;MRVCVLVSSYEGSDSEMKQYEGDLYQTPQNYFSKETDPDYEFTMVEIKKATAYRQIRQLVKSGDYDIFYNQCDGAKDEDRAGVEVVQALEEFRAPFTGSVSKYYELSKAEMKMVAHYYHIRTADFAVIEPGDDIAALVTGLQYPLIIKHISGYSSVGMDKTCKVFNVDDLVRRTTAFLEEFQCALVEEFIEGDEATILACCDTTQPDGVRVFHPVQVNFPTGEDFKHFHLKWAAFEGMNWFPVDTKDPALPDMLDVARRSFKKMMGGIGYGRIDVRINRKRNDEVVFLEINPNCGIMYPVDQEGSADWILKLSPDLKQNEFAKLQIREALRIHDENRILYARRFDHVRGYHLRAVEDIPEGTVIFADECRPVRLCTKPYVQEHFSGVDFDDFCHSAWPIGADKHYYALWDRDPGEWRSFNHSCSPNMAFAPNRSLNVVALRLIKKGEELTMDYMQFMDDTMQPFKCFCGTPNCEGTIFPGQSGNTP
;
A
#
# COMPACT_ATOMS: atom_id res chain seq x y z
N MET A 1 -0.71 -13.32 22.34
CA MET A 1 -0.46 -12.92 20.94
C MET A 1 0.97 -13.29 20.59
N ARG A 2 1.15 -14.25 19.70
CA ARG A 2 2.44 -14.74 19.20
C ARG A 2 2.80 -13.97 17.93
N VAL A 3 3.84 -13.15 17.99
CA VAL A 3 4.23 -12.21 16.94
C VAL A 3 5.55 -12.65 16.33
N CYS A 4 5.58 -12.90 15.02
CA CYS A 4 6.82 -13.14 14.29
C CYS A 4 7.36 -11.80 13.77
N VAL A 5 8.50 -11.34 14.26
CA VAL A 5 9.16 -10.11 13.80
C VAL A 5 10.09 -10.47 12.65
N LEU A 6 9.79 -9.95 11.45
CA LEU A 6 10.56 -10.22 10.24
C LEU A 6 11.53 -9.09 9.99
N VAL A 7 12.83 -9.38 9.98
CA VAL A 7 13.89 -8.38 9.76
C VAL A 7 14.74 -8.78 8.54
N SER A 8 15.21 -7.79 7.78
CA SER A 8 16.13 -8.04 6.67
C SER A 8 17.44 -8.64 7.16
N SER A 9 17.85 -9.77 6.60
CA SER A 9 19.18 -10.31 6.85
C SER A 9 20.23 -9.56 6.02
N TYR A 10 21.34 -9.20 6.67
CA TYR A 10 22.54 -8.68 5.99
C TYR A 10 23.55 -9.79 5.64
N GLU A 11 23.23 -11.06 5.91
CA GLU A 11 24.09 -12.19 5.58
C GLU A 11 24.27 -12.29 4.06
N GLY A 12 25.52 -12.20 3.60
CA GLY A 12 25.84 -12.20 2.17
C GLY A 12 25.51 -10.90 1.43
N SER A 13 24.99 -9.88 2.14
CA SER A 13 24.65 -8.59 1.52
C SER A 13 25.89 -7.74 1.23
N ASP A 14 25.88 -7.03 0.09
CA ASP A 14 26.84 -6.01 -0.34
C ASP A 14 26.37 -4.57 -0.07
N SER A 15 25.19 -4.40 0.52
CA SER A 15 24.63 -3.09 0.89
C SER A 15 25.61 -2.25 1.71
N GLU A 16 25.76 -0.98 1.33
CA GLU A 16 26.58 0.00 2.06
C GLU A 16 26.12 0.23 3.51
N MET A 17 24.84 -0.09 3.81
CA MET A 17 24.23 0.01 5.13
C MET A 17 24.68 -1.09 6.09
N LYS A 18 25.24 -2.20 5.59
CA LYS A 18 25.65 -3.36 6.40
C LYS A 18 26.58 -3.01 7.56
N GLN A 19 27.51 -2.09 7.34
CA GLN A 19 28.46 -1.68 8.38
C GLN A 19 27.83 -0.83 9.50
N TYR A 20 26.65 -0.26 9.26
CA TYR A 20 25.97 0.66 10.18
C TYR A 20 24.77 0.00 10.86
N GLU A 21 24.01 -0.81 10.12
CA GLU A 21 22.78 -1.45 10.60
C GLU A 21 22.84 -2.98 10.65
N GLY A 22 23.93 -3.60 10.19
CA GLY A 22 24.04 -5.06 10.08
C GLY A 22 23.82 -5.81 11.39
N ASP A 23 24.11 -5.15 12.52
CA ASP A 23 23.93 -5.69 13.87
C ASP A 23 22.78 -5.02 14.64
N LEU A 24 22.00 -4.14 13.99
CA LEU A 24 20.89 -3.41 14.61
C LEU A 24 19.55 -4.02 14.25
N TYR A 25 18.93 -4.67 15.23
CA TYR A 25 17.63 -5.27 15.04
C TYR A 25 16.50 -4.34 15.44
N GLN A 26 15.73 -3.92 14.44
CA GLN A 26 14.47 -3.19 14.59
C GLN A 26 13.38 -4.16 15.05
N THR A 27 13.05 -4.15 16.35
CA THR A 27 12.07 -5.07 16.92
C THR A 27 11.26 -4.44 18.06
N PRO A 28 9.93 -4.67 18.13
CA PRO A 28 9.14 -4.27 19.29
C PRO A 28 9.72 -4.76 20.63
N GLN A 29 10.49 -5.85 20.65
CA GLN A 29 11.14 -6.37 21.86
C GLN A 29 12.03 -5.33 22.57
N ASN A 30 12.51 -4.31 21.86
CA ASN A 30 13.29 -3.21 22.44
C ASN A 30 12.47 -2.32 23.40
N TYR A 31 11.14 -2.36 23.32
CA TYR A 31 10.22 -1.50 24.07
C TYR A 31 9.14 -2.26 24.85
N PHE A 32 9.16 -3.58 24.84
CA PHE A 32 8.20 -4.44 25.53
C PHE A 32 8.87 -5.16 26.69
N SER A 33 8.12 -5.35 27.78
CA SER A 33 8.58 -6.16 28.92
C SER A 33 7.52 -7.20 29.29
N LYS A 34 7.94 -8.35 29.84
CA LYS A 34 7.00 -9.37 30.33
C LYS A 34 6.15 -8.88 31.51
N GLU A 35 6.59 -7.85 32.22
CA GLU A 35 5.89 -7.28 33.37
C GLU A 35 4.74 -6.37 32.93
N THR A 36 4.97 -5.55 31.89
CA THR A 36 3.99 -4.58 31.38
C THR A 36 3.12 -5.14 30.25
N ASP A 37 3.63 -6.09 29.47
CA ASP A 37 3.01 -6.59 28.24
C ASP A 37 3.00 -8.13 28.18
N PRO A 38 2.47 -8.82 29.22
CA PRO A 38 2.53 -10.29 29.32
C PRO A 38 1.78 -11.01 28.19
N ASP A 39 0.87 -10.32 27.49
CA ASP A 39 0.06 -10.88 26.42
C ASP A 39 0.80 -10.97 25.07
N TYR A 40 2.03 -10.46 24.97
CA TYR A 40 2.81 -10.47 23.74
C TYR A 40 4.06 -11.36 23.85
N GLU A 41 4.22 -12.26 22.90
CA GLU A 41 5.40 -13.09 22.72
C GLU A 41 5.99 -12.82 21.33
N PHE A 42 7.22 -12.33 21.28
CA PHE A 42 7.89 -11.99 20.03
C PHE A 42 8.96 -13.02 19.69
N THR A 43 8.96 -13.50 18.44
CA THR A 43 10.05 -14.29 17.86
C THR A 43 10.61 -13.55 16.66
N MET A 44 11.89 -13.20 16.69
CA MET A 44 12.55 -12.53 15.58
C MET A 44 13.10 -13.55 14.59
N VAL A 45 12.92 -13.30 13.29
CA VAL A 45 13.43 -14.13 12.20
C VAL A 45 14.05 -13.25 11.13
N GLU A 46 15.29 -13.54 10.79
CA GLU A 46 15.99 -12.89 9.69
C GLU A 46 15.61 -13.48 8.34
N ILE A 47 15.28 -12.62 7.38
CA ILE A 47 14.83 -13.00 6.05
C ILE A 47 15.87 -12.61 5.01
N LYS A 48 16.30 -13.58 4.19
CA LYS A 48 17.19 -13.33 3.05
C LYS A 48 16.34 -13.07 1.82
N LYS A 49 16.64 -12.02 1.04
CA LYS A 49 15.93 -11.69 -0.20
C LYS A 49 15.78 -12.90 -1.12
N ALA A 50 16.88 -13.62 -1.35
CA ALA A 50 16.93 -14.79 -2.22
C ALA A 50 16.03 -15.97 -1.80
N THR A 51 15.64 -16.05 -0.52
CA THR A 51 14.80 -17.15 0.01
C THR A 51 13.52 -16.67 0.70
N ALA A 52 13.18 -15.38 0.59
CA ALA A 52 12.10 -14.74 1.32
C ALA A 52 10.77 -15.49 1.17
N TYR A 53 10.30 -15.70 -0.07
CA TYR A 53 9.05 -16.43 -0.32
C TYR A 53 9.00 -17.81 0.36
N ARG A 54 10.09 -18.59 0.29
CA ARG A 54 10.17 -19.91 0.92
C ARG A 54 10.13 -19.82 2.44
N GLN A 55 10.85 -18.85 3.02
CA GLN A 55 10.88 -18.63 4.47
C GLN A 55 9.50 -18.21 4.98
N ILE A 56 8.87 -17.22 4.35
CA ILE A 56 7.52 -16.76 4.71
C ILE A 56 6.52 -17.91 4.60
N ARG A 57 6.55 -18.70 3.52
CA ARG A 57 5.68 -19.89 3.40
C ARG A 57 5.86 -20.88 4.55
N GLN A 58 7.09 -21.13 4.99
CA GLN A 58 7.39 -22.04 6.09
C GLN A 58 6.86 -21.50 7.42
N LEU A 59 7.05 -20.21 7.68
CA LEU A 59 6.56 -19.55 8.89
C LEU A 59 5.03 -19.50 8.94
N VAL A 60 4.36 -19.16 7.83
CA VAL A 60 2.90 -19.16 7.77
C VAL A 60 2.35 -20.58 7.94
N LYS A 61 2.98 -21.58 7.29
CA LYS A 61 2.54 -22.98 7.37
C LYS A 61 2.69 -23.59 8.77
N SER A 62 3.61 -23.10 9.59
CA SER A 62 3.82 -23.67 10.92
C SER A 62 2.63 -23.45 11.86
N GLY A 63 1.88 -22.36 11.68
CA GLY A 63 0.76 -21.98 12.55
C GLY A 63 1.20 -21.48 13.93
N ASP A 64 2.50 -21.22 14.11
CA ASP A 64 3.09 -20.81 15.38
C ASP A 64 2.84 -19.34 15.72
N TYR A 65 2.39 -18.54 14.75
CA TYR A 65 2.26 -17.09 14.89
C TYR A 65 0.84 -16.63 14.54
N ASP A 66 0.38 -15.65 15.29
CA ASP A 66 -0.92 -15.00 15.11
C ASP A 66 -0.81 -13.80 14.14
N ILE A 67 0.37 -13.18 14.04
CA ILE A 67 0.67 -12.04 13.17
C ILE A 67 2.17 -11.91 12.86
N PHE A 68 2.47 -11.31 11.70
CA PHE A 68 3.82 -10.96 11.27
C PHE A 68 4.08 -9.46 11.42
N TYR A 69 5.02 -9.09 12.29
CA TYR A 69 5.47 -7.71 12.42
C TYR A 69 6.60 -7.48 11.41
N ASN A 70 6.28 -6.88 10.26
CA ASN A 70 7.23 -6.73 9.17
C ASN A 70 8.13 -5.50 9.34
N GLN A 71 9.44 -5.73 9.37
CA GLN A 71 10.51 -4.72 9.38
C GLN A 71 11.49 -4.93 8.22
N CYS A 72 11.11 -5.75 7.22
CA CYS A 72 11.89 -5.89 6.00
C CYS A 72 11.66 -4.68 5.10
N ASP A 73 12.68 -3.85 4.97
CA ASP A 73 12.64 -2.52 4.34
C ASP A 73 13.53 -2.39 3.08
N GLY A 74 14.05 -3.51 2.56
CA GLY A 74 14.94 -3.52 1.40
C GLY A 74 14.26 -2.96 0.14
N ALA A 75 14.97 -2.11 -0.59
CA ALA A 75 14.48 -1.62 -1.88
C ALA A 75 14.51 -2.72 -2.96
N LYS A 76 13.77 -2.53 -4.06
CA LYS A 76 13.72 -3.51 -5.16
C LYS A 76 15.10 -3.84 -5.73
N ASP A 77 15.97 -2.84 -5.83
CA ASP A 77 17.33 -2.91 -6.39
C ASP A 77 18.41 -3.35 -5.38
N GLU A 78 18.09 -3.45 -4.10
CA GLU A 78 19.01 -3.97 -3.08
C GLU A 78 19.03 -5.50 -3.01
N ASP A 79 19.95 -6.07 -2.24
CA ASP A 79 20.02 -7.52 -1.97
C ASP A 79 19.43 -7.92 -0.61
N ARG A 80 18.86 -6.96 0.13
CA ARG A 80 18.15 -7.15 1.39
C ARG A 80 16.66 -7.40 1.19
N ALA A 81 16.06 -8.14 2.12
CA ALA A 81 14.67 -8.51 1.99
C ALA A 81 13.73 -7.30 2.08
N GLY A 82 12.70 -7.25 1.24
CA GLY A 82 11.79 -6.12 1.18
C GLY A 82 10.42 -6.48 0.62
N VAL A 83 10.07 -5.94 -0.55
CA VAL A 83 8.73 -6.08 -1.16
C VAL A 83 8.30 -7.54 -1.34
N GLU A 84 9.23 -8.47 -1.60
CA GLU A 84 8.92 -9.89 -1.78
C GLU A 84 8.44 -10.57 -0.48
N VAL A 85 8.80 -10.04 0.69
CA VAL A 85 8.25 -10.47 1.97
C VAL A 85 6.77 -10.09 2.05
N VAL A 86 6.46 -8.84 1.70
CA VAL A 86 5.10 -8.31 1.69
C VAL A 86 4.22 -9.07 0.71
N GLN A 87 4.70 -9.29 -0.53
CA GLN A 87 4.00 -10.08 -1.54
C GLN A 87 3.72 -11.52 -1.07
N ALA A 88 4.70 -12.17 -0.44
CA ALA A 88 4.50 -13.52 0.08
C ALA A 88 3.45 -13.54 1.22
N LEU A 89 3.48 -12.56 2.13
CA LEU A 89 2.50 -12.46 3.21
C LEU A 89 1.08 -12.23 2.67
N GLU A 90 0.93 -11.38 1.65
CA GLU A 90 -0.35 -11.14 0.94
C GLU A 90 -0.87 -12.41 0.25
N GLU A 91 0.00 -13.11 -0.49
CA GLU A 91 -0.37 -14.34 -1.21
C GLU A 91 -0.81 -15.46 -0.25
N PHE A 92 -0.11 -15.61 0.88
CA PHE A 92 -0.48 -16.57 1.93
C PHE A 92 -1.59 -16.06 2.85
N ARG A 93 -2.07 -14.83 2.63
CA ARG A 93 -3.13 -14.18 3.42
C ARG A 93 -2.80 -14.18 4.91
N ALA A 94 -1.55 -13.93 5.25
CA ALA A 94 -1.14 -13.77 6.63
C ALA A 94 -1.50 -12.34 7.11
N PRO A 95 -1.91 -12.14 8.37
CA PRO A 95 -1.95 -10.79 8.95
C PRO A 95 -0.53 -10.26 9.13
N PHE A 96 -0.28 -9.02 8.69
CA PHE A 96 1.03 -8.37 8.85
C PHE A 96 0.96 -6.85 9.01
N THR A 97 1.96 -6.27 9.68
CA THR A 97 2.09 -4.81 9.87
C THR A 97 2.81 -4.14 8.71
N GLY A 98 2.61 -2.83 8.56
CA GLY A 98 3.28 -2.01 7.54
C GLY A 98 2.46 -1.81 6.26
N SER A 99 3.12 -1.31 5.22
CA SER A 99 2.55 -1.05 3.90
C SER A 99 2.33 -2.35 3.11
N VAL A 100 1.35 -2.32 2.20
CA VAL A 100 1.09 -3.39 1.21
C VAL A 100 1.98 -3.26 -0.01
N SER A 101 2.13 -4.33 -0.79
CA SER A 101 3.05 -4.38 -1.93
C SER A 101 2.76 -3.28 -2.96
N LYS A 102 1.48 -2.93 -3.15
CA LYS A 102 1.01 -1.84 -4.02
C LYS A 102 1.61 -0.47 -3.68
N TYR A 103 1.87 -0.20 -2.40
CA TYR A 103 2.37 1.09 -1.92
C TYR A 103 3.77 0.98 -1.31
N TYR A 104 4.50 -0.10 -1.61
CA TYR A 104 5.81 -0.37 -1.02
C TYR A 104 6.90 0.56 -1.55
N GLU A 105 6.86 0.89 -2.85
CA GLU A 105 7.90 1.70 -3.48
C GLU A 105 7.28 2.52 -4.63
N LEU A 106 6.57 3.58 -4.24
CA LEU A 106 6.11 4.61 -5.17
C LEU A 106 7.32 5.47 -5.57
N SER A 107 7.44 5.82 -6.84
CA SER A 107 8.53 6.71 -7.28
C SER A 107 8.29 8.15 -6.81
N LYS A 108 9.35 8.95 -6.64
CA LYS A 108 9.23 10.38 -6.33
C LYS A 108 8.42 11.14 -7.39
N ALA A 109 8.56 10.78 -8.66
CA ALA A 109 7.78 11.38 -9.75
C ALA A 109 6.27 11.09 -9.59
N GLU A 110 5.90 9.85 -9.28
CA GLU A 110 4.51 9.48 -8.98
C GLU A 110 3.99 10.16 -7.72
N MET A 111 4.80 10.24 -6.64
CA MET A 111 4.46 10.98 -5.43
C MET A 111 4.14 12.44 -5.75
N LYS A 112 4.96 13.10 -6.58
CA LYS A 112 4.75 14.50 -6.98
C LYS A 112 3.52 14.67 -7.89
N MET A 113 3.25 13.71 -8.78
CA MET A 113 2.01 13.69 -9.57
C MET A 113 0.77 13.59 -8.67
N VAL A 114 0.79 12.67 -7.69
CA VAL A 114 -0.28 12.55 -6.70
C VAL A 114 -0.39 13.84 -5.87
N ALA A 115 0.74 14.42 -5.46
CA ALA A 115 0.78 15.67 -4.73
C ALA A 115 0.08 16.81 -5.48
N HIS A 116 0.34 16.96 -6.79
CA HIS A 116 -0.31 17.94 -7.65
C HIS A 116 -1.84 17.82 -7.64
N TYR A 117 -2.37 16.63 -7.92
CA TYR A 117 -3.83 16.40 -7.98
C TYR A 117 -4.54 16.49 -6.63
N TYR A 118 -3.80 16.37 -5.53
CA TYR A 118 -4.33 16.52 -4.17
C TYR A 118 -3.90 17.81 -3.49
N HIS A 119 -3.40 18.79 -4.25
CA HIS A 119 -3.01 20.12 -3.78
C HIS A 119 -1.98 20.09 -2.63
N ILE A 120 -1.10 19.10 -2.61
CA ILE A 120 0.04 19.02 -1.71
C ILE A 120 1.20 19.73 -2.41
N ARG A 121 1.72 20.81 -1.81
CA ARG A 121 2.83 21.58 -2.40
C ARG A 121 4.09 20.72 -2.41
N THR A 122 4.78 20.66 -3.54
CA THR A 122 6.09 20.04 -3.71
C THR A 122 6.98 20.96 -4.55
N ALA A 123 8.30 20.75 -4.54
CA ALA A 123 9.23 21.52 -5.36
C ALA A 123 8.99 21.28 -6.85
N ASP A 124 9.12 22.34 -7.66
CA ASP A 124 9.14 22.23 -9.11
C ASP A 124 10.33 21.35 -9.54
N PHE A 125 10.12 20.52 -10.55
CA PHE A 125 11.04 19.44 -10.87
C PHE A 125 11.00 19.05 -12.35
N ALA A 126 12.04 18.33 -12.77
CA ALA A 126 12.14 17.61 -14.03
C ALA A 126 12.64 16.18 -13.75
N VAL A 127 12.12 15.22 -14.52
CA VAL A 127 12.69 13.87 -14.61
C VAL A 127 13.58 13.84 -15.84
N ILE A 128 14.80 13.35 -15.68
CA ILE A 128 15.82 13.31 -16.73
C ILE A 128 16.14 11.85 -17.04
N GLU A 129 16.10 11.51 -18.32
CA GLU A 129 16.41 10.19 -18.87
C GLU A 129 17.61 10.24 -19.84
N PRO A 130 18.22 9.09 -20.20
CA PRO A 130 19.34 9.05 -21.12
C PRO A 130 18.94 9.55 -22.51
N GLY A 131 19.67 10.56 -23.01
CA GLY A 131 19.40 11.18 -24.32
C GLY A 131 18.66 12.53 -24.23
N ASP A 132 18.20 12.92 -23.06
CA ASP A 132 17.58 14.23 -22.85
C ASP A 132 18.58 15.38 -22.90
N ASP A 133 18.10 16.55 -23.31
CA ASP A 133 18.80 17.83 -23.11
C ASP A 133 18.54 18.33 -21.68
N ILE A 134 19.48 17.98 -20.79
CA ILE A 134 19.41 18.29 -19.35
C ILE A 134 19.15 19.78 -19.10
N ALA A 135 19.85 20.66 -19.82
CA ALA A 135 19.75 22.10 -19.61
C ALA A 135 18.39 22.65 -20.08
N ALA A 136 17.89 22.16 -21.21
CA ALA A 136 16.58 22.55 -21.73
C ALA A 136 15.45 22.17 -20.76
N LEU A 137 15.48 20.96 -20.20
CA LEU A 137 14.42 20.46 -19.31
C LEU A 137 14.32 21.21 -17.98
N VAL A 138 15.39 21.85 -17.50
CA VAL A 138 15.40 22.56 -16.22
C VAL A 138 15.34 24.08 -16.35
N THR A 139 15.16 24.63 -17.57
CA THR A 139 15.25 26.09 -17.82
C THR A 139 14.28 26.91 -16.96
N GLY A 140 13.14 26.33 -16.57
CA GLY A 140 12.15 26.99 -15.71
C GLY A 140 12.45 26.94 -14.21
N LEU A 141 13.40 26.11 -13.77
CA LEU A 141 13.69 25.86 -12.36
C LEU A 141 14.66 26.91 -11.78
N GLN A 142 14.49 27.22 -10.50
CA GLN A 142 15.34 28.16 -9.76
C GLN A 142 16.44 27.43 -8.98
N TYR A 143 17.68 27.91 -9.14
CA TYR A 143 18.83 27.42 -8.36
C TYR A 143 18.77 27.90 -6.90
N PRO A 144 19.32 27.13 -5.93
CA PRO A 144 20.00 25.85 -6.13
C PRO A 144 19.06 24.71 -6.53
N LEU A 145 19.57 23.75 -7.30
CA LEU A 145 18.85 22.52 -7.66
C LEU A 145 19.44 21.34 -6.92
N ILE A 146 18.64 20.30 -6.71
CA ILE A 146 19.08 19.05 -6.10
C ILE A 146 18.75 17.85 -6.99
N ILE A 147 19.76 17.00 -7.20
CA ILE A 147 19.68 15.79 -8.02
C ILE A 147 19.46 14.60 -7.09
N LYS A 148 18.43 13.82 -7.35
CA LYS A 148 17.98 12.71 -6.49
C LYS A 148 17.71 11.46 -7.31
N HIS A 149 17.88 10.32 -6.65
CA HIS A 149 17.37 9.04 -7.17
C HIS A 149 15.84 9.08 -7.21
N ILE A 150 15.25 8.45 -8.24
CA ILE A 150 13.80 8.44 -8.42
C ILE A 150 13.08 7.57 -7.36
N SER A 151 13.75 6.53 -6.85
CA SER A 151 13.31 5.78 -5.66
C SER A 151 13.72 6.47 -4.36
N GLY A 152 12.93 6.29 -3.30
CA GLY A 152 13.06 6.95 -1.98
C GLY A 152 14.14 6.41 -1.03
N TYR A 153 14.83 5.33 -1.37
CA TYR A 153 15.52 4.55 -0.33
C TYR A 153 16.88 5.14 0.10
N SER A 154 17.03 5.30 1.42
CA SER A 154 18.27 5.55 2.18
C SER A 154 19.26 6.61 1.69
N SER A 155 18.79 7.55 0.85
CA SER A 155 19.63 8.58 0.23
C SER A 155 20.81 7.96 -0.56
N VAL A 156 20.63 6.74 -1.09
CA VAL A 156 21.64 6.07 -1.93
C VAL A 156 21.96 6.94 -3.15
N GLY A 157 23.24 7.05 -3.49
CA GLY A 157 23.72 7.90 -4.57
C GLY A 157 23.72 9.41 -4.26
N MET A 158 23.26 9.84 -3.08
CA MET A 158 23.26 11.26 -2.70
C MET A 158 24.48 11.65 -1.86
N ASP A 159 25.21 12.66 -2.34
CA ASP A 159 26.27 13.35 -1.62
C ASP A 159 26.09 14.88 -1.73
N LYS A 160 27.04 15.65 -1.19
CA LYS A 160 27.00 17.12 -1.23
C LYS A 160 26.99 17.68 -2.66
N THR A 161 27.57 16.96 -3.62
CA THR A 161 27.66 17.40 -5.02
C THR A 161 26.34 17.28 -5.76
N CYS A 162 25.36 16.57 -5.19
CA CYS A 162 23.99 16.52 -5.72
C CYS A 162 23.26 17.87 -5.62
N LYS A 163 23.69 18.77 -4.74
CA LYS A 163 23.17 20.14 -4.69
C LYS A 163 24.03 21.05 -5.57
N VAL A 164 23.45 21.54 -6.64
CA VAL A 164 24.14 22.31 -7.70
C VAL A 164 23.63 23.74 -7.75
N PHE A 165 24.51 24.66 -8.15
CA PHE A 165 24.25 26.11 -8.12
C PHE A 165 24.31 26.77 -9.52
N ASN A 166 24.67 26.01 -10.54
CA ASN A 166 24.79 26.47 -11.92
C ASN A 166 24.59 25.30 -12.90
N VAL A 167 24.42 25.65 -14.18
CA VAL A 167 24.13 24.70 -15.26
C VAL A 167 25.27 23.74 -15.55
N ASP A 168 26.52 24.18 -15.43
CA ASP A 168 27.69 23.34 -15.72
C ASP A 168 27.80 22.20 -14.69
N ASP A 169 27.63 22.53 -13.40
CA ASP A 169 27.57 21.54 -12.33
C ASP A 169 26.36 20.61 -12.44
N LEU A 170 25.20 21.15 -12.83
CA LEU A 170 24.00 20.36 -13.08
C LEU A 170 24.23 19.31 -14.17
N VAL A 171 24.71 19.72 -15.34
CA VAL A 171 24.94 18.82 -16.48
C VAL A 171 25.95 17.75 -16.11
N ARG A 172 27.07 18.14 -15.49
CA ARG A 172 28.12 17.21 -15.05
C ARG A 172 27.60 16.19 -14.05
N ARG A 173 26.94 16.63 -12.98
CA ARG A 173 26.48 15.73 -11.91
C ARG A 173 25.33 14.83 -12.38
N THR A 174 24.38 15.38 -13.14
CA THR A 174 23.23 14.61 -13.66
C THR A 174 23.70 13.56 -14.65
N THR A 175 24.65 13.88 -15.55
CA THR A 175 25.23 12.88 -16.47
C THR A 175 25.85 11.70 -15.73
N ALA A 176 26.68 11.97 -14.71
CA ALA A 176 27.24 10.91 -13.87
C ALA A 176 26.16 10.11 -13.13
N PHE A 177 25.10 10.77 -12.66
CA PHE A 177 23.98 10.12 -12.00
C PHE A 177 23.21 9.18 -12.94
N LEU A 178 23.03 9.57 -14.21
CA LEU A 178 22.38 8.75 -15.23
C LEU A 178 23.22 7.52 -15.63
N GLU A 179 24.54 7.65 -15.67
CA GLU A 179 25.44 6.52 -15.93
C GLU A 179 25.32 5.44 -14.84
N GLU A 180 25.05 5.84 -13.60
CA GLU A 180 24.92 4.95 -12.45
C GLU A 180 23.51 4.39 -12.29
N PHE A 181 22.48 5.23 -12.42
CA PHE A 181 21.10 4.92 -12.00
C PHE A 181 20.05 4.97 -13.12
N GLN A 182 20.45 5.25 -14.37
CA GLN A 182 19.58 5.36 -15.56
C GLN A 182 18.55 6.50 -15.56
N CYS A 183 18.20 7.07 -14.41
CA CYS A 183 17.22 8.14 -14.29
C CYS A 183 17.61 9.09 -13.15
N ALA A 184 17.32 10.37 -13.30
CA ALA A 184 17.51 11.37 -12.25
C ALA A 184 16.27 12.25 -12.08
N LEU A 185 15.92 12.53 -10.83
CA LEU A 185 15.00 13.60 -10.48
C LEU A 185 15.81 14.86 -10.17
N VAL A 186 15.57 15.95 -10.90
CA VAL A 186 16.13 17.27 -10.61
C VAL A 186 15.02 18.17 -10.11
N GLU A 187 15.17 18.74 -8.92
CA GLU A 187 14.16 19.64 -8.35
C GLU A 187 14.78 20.89 -7.74
N GLU A 188 13.96 21.93 -7.57
CA GLU A 188 14.35 23.12 -6.81
C GLU A 188 14.68 22.74 -5.36
N PHE A 189 15.85 23.18 -4.90
CA PHE A 189 16.23 23.00 -3.52
C PHE A 189 15.54 24.04 -2.64
N ILE A 190 14.61 23.57 -1.80
CA ILE A 190 13.88 24.43 -0.88
C ILE A 190 14.77 24.78 0.31
N GLU A 191 15.25 26.02 0.38
CA GLU A 191 15.99 26.50 1.54
C GLU A 191 15.07 26.67 2.76
N GLY A 192 15.58 26.33 3.95
CA GLY A 192 14.89 26.49 5.22
C GLY A 192 15.00 25.25 6.09
N ASP A 193 14.03 25.07 6.98
CA ASP A 193 14.03 23.97 7.94
C ASP A 193 13.62 22.65 7.28
N GLU A 194 14.06 21.52 7.83
CA GLU A 194 13.61 20.18 7.43
C GLU A 194 12.93 19.50 8.63
N ALA A 195 11.68 19.07 8.42
CA ALA A 195 10.89 18.37 9.41
C ALA A 195 10.41 17.02 8.87
N THR A 196 10.11 16.13 9.78
CA THR A 196 9.61 14.80 9.45
C THR A 196 8.43 14.44 10.35
N ILE A 197 7.43 13.81 9.74
CA ILE A 197 6.13 13.52 10.35
C ILE A 197 5.81 12.05 10.15
N LEU A 198 5.39 11.37 11.20
CA LEU A 198 4.91 10.00 11.14
C LEU A 198 3.40 10.04 10.97
N ALA A 199 2.86 9.20 10.09
CA ALA A 199 1.44 8.95 9.99
C ALA A 199 1.18 7.44 9.95
N CYS A 200 0.04 7.02 10.46
CA CYS A 200 -0.37 5.62 10.43
C CYS A 200 -1.89 5.47 10.35
N CYS A 201 -2.31 4.27 9.95
CA CYS A 201 -3.69 3.83 10.06
C CYS A 201 -4.11 3.82 11.53
N ASP A 202 -5.20 4.50 11.86
CA ASP A 202 -5.85 4.43 13.16
C ASP A 202 -7.33 4.74 12.98
N THR A 203 -8.16 3.71 12.94
CA THR A 203 -9.62 3.84 12.75
C THR A 203 -10.32 4.60 13.87
N THR A 204 -9.65 4.85 15.00
CA THR A 204 -10.18 5.67 16.10
C THR A 204 -10.01 7.18 15.85
N GLN A 205 -9.27 7.57 14.81
CA GLN A 205 -8.99 8.96 14.46
C GLN A 205 -9.83 9.41 13.26
N PRO A 206 -10.04 10.73 13.09
CA PRO A 206 -10.67 11.28 11.89
C PRO A 206 -9.98 10.77 10.61
N ASP A 207 -10.79 10.40 9.62
CA ASP A 207 -10.36 9.81 8.35
C ASP A 207 -9.61 8.48 8.46
N GLY A 208 -9.59 7.85 9.64
CA GLY A 208 -8.83 6.62 9.88
C GLY A 208 -7.31 6.83 9.92
N VAL A 209 -6.86 8.07 10.14
CA VAL A 209 -5.43 8.43 10.10
C VAL A 209 -5.01 9.12 11.39
N ARG A 210 -3.98 8.59 12.05
CA ARG A 210 -3.24 9.29 13.09
C ARG A 210 -2.02 9.96 12.48
N VAL A 211 -1.86 11.25 12.77
CA VAL A 211 -0.66 12.03 12.42
C VAL A 211 0.01 12.43 13.73
N PHE A 212 1.30 12.13 13.85
CA PHE A 212 2.08 12.42 15.04
C PHE A 212 2.66 13.83 15.01
N HIS A 213 3.05 14.34 16.18
CA HIS A 213 3.69 15.64 16.28
C HIS A 213 5.05 15.63 15.55
N PRO A 214 5.32 16.58 14.64
CA PRO A 214 6.56 16.60 13.86
C PRO A 214 7.80 16.79 14.73
N VAL A 215 8.91 16.24 14.25
CA VAL A 215 10.26 16.59 14.71
C VAL A 215 11.02 17.29 13.60
N GLN A 216 11.83 18.27 13.97
CA GLN A 216 12.72 19.01 13.08
C GLN A 216 14.15 18.56 13.31
N VAL A 217 14.95 18.51 12.23
CA VAL A 217 16.38 18.25 12.31
C VAL A 217 17.16 19.57 12.39
N ASN A 218 18.14 19.63 13.27
CA ASN A 218 19.19 20.64 13.21
C ASN A 218 20.41 20.07 12.48
N PHE A 219 20.81 20.67 11.37
CA PHE A 219 21.96 20.25 10.60
C PHE A 219 23.27 20.80 11.20
N PRO A 220 24.38 20.04 11.14
CA PRO A 220 25.71 20.56 11.48
C PRO A 220 26.08 21.79 10.64
N THR A 221 26.98 22.63 11.14
CA THR A 221 27.46 23.81 10.38
C THR A 221 28.04 23.39 9.03
N GLY A 222 27.51 23.97 7.95
CA GLY A 222 27.92 23.67 6.58
C GLY A 222 27.12 22.56 5.90
N GLU A 223 26.13 21.98 6.59
CA GLU A 223 25.15 21.06 6.02
C GLU A 223 23.76 21.69 6.02
N ASP A 224 22.95 21.42 5.00
CA ASP A 224 21.56 21.86 4.95
C ASP A 224 20.58 20.88 4.30
N PHE A 225 21.01 19.63 4.10
CA PHE A 225 20.15 18.50 3.71
C PHE A 225 20.76 17.15 4.08
N LYS A 226 19.93 16.12 4.20
CA LYS A 226 20.39 14.75 4.43
C LYS A 226 21.02 14.15 3.17
N HIS A 227 22.24 13.64 3.32
CA HIS A 227 22.93 12.84 2.31
C HIS A 227 23.49 11.56 2.97
N PHE A 228 23.89 10.57 2.18
CA PHE A 228 24.23 9.22 2.68
C PHE A 228 25.23 9.24 3.84
N HIS A 229 26.37 9.91 3.66
CA HIS A 229 27.41 10.01 4.68
C HIS A 229 26.93 10.69 5.99
N LEU A 230 26.11 11.74 5.90
CA LEU A 230 25.57 12.40 7.09
C LEU A 230 24.58 11.48 7.82
N LYS A 231 23.78 10.71 7.08
CA LYS A 231 22.78 9.80 7.63
C LYS A 231 23.40 8.59 8.34
N TRP A 232 24.50 8.05 7.80
CA TRP A 232 25.02 6.74 8.22
C TRP A 232 26.40 6.79 8.87
N ALA A 233 27.32 7.60 8.35
CA ALA A 233 28.74 7.56 8.75
C ALA A 233 29.11 8.58 9.83
N ALA A 234 28.45 9.74 9.84
CA ALA A 234 28.84 10.88 10.67
C ALA A 234 27.75 11.30 11.66
N PHE A 235 27.08 10.33 12.32
CA PHE A 235 26.00 10.55 13.30
C PHE A 235 26.25 11.66 14.36
N GLU A 236 27.50 12.12 14.50
CA GLU A 236 27.90 13.31 15.23
C GLU A 236 27.31 14.61 14.63
N GLY A 237 26.15 15.03 15.13
CA GLY A 237 25.72 16.44 15.09
C GLY A 237 24.30 16.71 14.63
N MET A 238 23.58 15.72 14.07
CA MET A 238 22.15 15.86 13.82
C MET A 238 21.35 15.68 15.10
N ASN A 239 20.65 16.73 15.53
CA ASN A 239 19.76 16.68 16.69
C ASN A 239 18.31 16.81 16.25
N TRP A 240 17.46 15.96 16.81
CA TRP A 240 16.01 15.98 16.61
C TRP A 240 15.32 16.65 17.78
N PHE A 241 14.40 17.56 17.48
CA PHE A 241 13.60 18.24 18.49
C PHE A 241 12.16 18.40 18.01
N PRO A 242 11.18 18.42 18.93
CA PRO A 242 9.79 18.62 18.54
C PRO A 242 9.61 20.02 17.96
N VAL A 243 8.86 20.13 16.86
CA VAL A 243 8.46 21.44 16.32
C VAL A 243 7.65 22.20 17.37
N ASP A 244 7.82 23.52 17.50
CA ASP A 244 7.07 24.32 18.48
C ASP A 244 5.55 24.24 18.18
N THR A 245 4.72 24.09 19.20
CA THR A 245 3.26 24.07 19.05
C THR A 245 2.68 25.39 18.52
N LYS A 246 3.47 26.46 18.56
CA LYS A 246 3.15 27.78 18.01
C LYS A 246 3.76 28.03 16.63
N ASP A 247 4.46 27.07 16.04
CA ASP A 247 5.05 27.23 14.71
C ASP A 247 3.93 27.43 13.67
N PRO A 248 3.97 28.50 12.86
CA PRO A 248 2.92 28.78 11.86
C PRO A 248 2.81 27.70 10.78
N ALA A 249 3.87 26.92 10.53
CA ALA A 249 3.87 25.84 9.54
C ALA A 249 3.23 24.54 10.08
N LEU A 250 3.09 24.39 11.41
CA LEU A 250 2.64 23.14 12.03
C LEU A 250 1.28 22.63 11.49
N PRO A 251 0.22 23.46 11.35
CA PRO A 251 -1.05 22.99 10.82
C PRO A 251 -0.93 22.44 9.39
N ASP A 252 -0.11 23.08 8.53
CA ASP A 252 0.11 22.66 7.15
C ASP A 252 0.93 21.36 7.09
N MET A 253 1.93 21.18 7.98
CA MET A 253 2.66 19.91 8.10
C MET A 253 1.73 18.73 8.42
N LEU A 254 0.81 18.92 9.38
CA LEU A 254 -0.12 17.86 9.80
C LEU A 254 -1.11 17.51 8.68
N ASP A 255 -1.58 18.51 7.93
CA ASP A 255 -2.50 18.32 6.81
C ASP A 255 -1.79 17.65 5.61
N VAL A 256 -0.57 18.09 5.26
CA VAL A 256 0.27 17.45 4.24
C VAL A 256 0.54 15.99 4.59
N ALA A 257 0.89 15.68 5.84
CA ALA A 257 1.13 14.32 6.29
C ALA A 257 -0.13 13.44 6.17
N ARG A 258 -1.30 13.95 6.58
CA ARG A 258 -2.57 13.23 6.48
C ARG A 258 -2.95 12.93 5.04
N ARG A 259 -2.87 13.94 4.15
CA ARG A 259 -3.25 13.81 2.74
C ARG A 259 -2.28 12.90 1.99
N SER A 260 -0.98 13.07 2.16
CA SER A 260 0.03 12.22 1.52
C SER A 260 -0.12 10.76 1.94
N PHE A 261 -0.23 10.46 3.25
CA PHE A 261 -0.44 9.09 3.72
C PHE A 261 -1.71 8.45 3.14
N LYS A 262 -2.84 9.16 3.16
CA LYS A 262 -4.11 8.64 2.63
C LYS A 262 -4.07 8.40 1.12
N LYS A 263 -3.39 9.26 0.35
CA LYS A 263 -3.42 9.25 -1.12
C LYS A 263 -2.29 8.48 -1.77
N MET A 264 -1.11 8.46 -1.17
CA MET A 264 0.08 7.79 -1.70
C MET A 264 0.27 6.39 -1.11
N MET A 265 -0.25 6.13 0.10
CA MET A 265 -0.16 4.82 0.77
C MET A 265 -1.52 4.16 1.04
N GLY A 266 -2.60 4.71 0.50
CA GLY A 266 -3.95 4.19 0.68
C GLY A 266 -4.47 4.22 2.13
N GLY A 267 -3.78 4.92 3.04
CA GLY A 267 -4.12 4.93 4.47
C GLY A 267 -3.81 3.62 5.21
N ILE A 268 -2.95 2.76 4.65
CA ILE A 268 -2.61 1.45 5.22
C ILE A 268 -1.23 1.49 5.87
N GLY A 269 -1.09 0.80 7.00
CA GLY A 269 0.19 0.68 7.70
C GLY A 269 0.65 2.01 8.32
N TYR A 270 1.89 2.39 8.04
CA TYR A 270 2.51 3.62 8.51
C TYR A 270 3.56 4.11 7.51
N GLY A 271 3.84 5.42 7.53
CA GLY A 271 4.88 6.02 6.71
C GLY A 271 5.42 7.31 7.31
N ARG A 272 6.67 7.61 6.97
CA ARG A 272 7.35 8.85 7.36
C ARG A 272 7.33 9.85 6.22
N ILE A 273 6.75 11.01 6.47
CA ILE A 273 6.62 12.12 5.54
C ILE A 273 7.72 13.12 5.83
N ASP A 274 8.54 13.40 4.84
CA ASP A 274 9.61 14.40 4.94
C ASP A 274 9.20 15.68 4.22
N VAL A 275 9.37 16.83 4.88
CA VAL A 275 9.00 18.15 4.36
C VAL A 275 10.11 19.16 4.60
N ARG A 276 10.14 20.21 3.79
CA ARG A 276 10.89 21.44 4.10
C ARG A 276 9.95 22.60 4.34
N ILE A 277 10.38 23.52 5.19
CA ILE A 277 9.65 24.75 5.50
C ILE A 277 10.43 25.93 4.93
N ASN A 278 9.86 26.56 3.92
CA ASN A 278 10.45 27.75 3.33
C ASN A 278 10.14 28.99 4.19
N ARG A 279 11.01 29.25 5.17
CA ARG A 279 10.89 30.40 6.09
C ARG A 279 10.94 31.76 5.40
N LYS A 280 11.53 31.84 4.20
CA LYS A 280 11.61 33.09 3.42
C LYS A 280 10.30 33.38 2.66
N ARG A 281 9.48 32.35 2.44
CA ARG A 281 8.25 32.42 1.65
C ARG A 281 7.06 32.02 2.51
N ASN A 282 6.75 32.85 3.52
CA ASN A 282 5.56 32.72 4.37
C ASN A 282 5.38 31.32 4.98
N ASP A 283 6.48 30.73 5.48
CA ASP A 283 6.49 29.43 6.16
C ASP A 283 5.87 28.30 5.32
N GLU A 284 5.97 28.38 4.00
CA GLU A 284 5.40 27.37 3.09
C GLU A 284 5.98 25.98 3.37
N VAL A 285 5.11 25.02 3.69
CA VAL A 285 5.48 23.61 3.77
C VAL A 285 5.55 23.03 2.37
N VAL A 286 6.67 22.38 2.06
CA VAL A 286 6.94 21.73 0.79
C VAL A 286 7.24 20.25 1.04
N PHE A 287 6.37 19.38 0.53
CA PHE A 287 6.50 17.94 0.59
C PHE A 287 7.68 17.47 -0.25
N LEU A 288 8.55 16.65 0.36
CA LEU A 288 9.67 16.01 -0.32
C LEU A 288 9.28 14.60 -0.77
N GLU A 289 8.94 13.74 0.19
CA GLU A 289 8.61 12.33 -0.05
C GLU A 289 7.86 11.71 1.14
N ILE A 290 7.28 10.54 0.90
CA ILE A 290 6.74 9.66 1.93
C ILE A 290 7.44 8.31 1.87
N ASN A 291 7.94 7.85 3.01
CA ASN A 291 8.71 6.62 3.15
C ASN A 291 7.81 5.56 3.79
N PRO A 292 7.23 4.63 3.01
CA PRO A 292 6.54 3.47 3.56
C PRO A 292 7.54 2.56 4.28
N ASN A 293 7.07 1.84 5.32
CA ASN A 293 7.92 0.91 6.09
C ASN A 293 9.23 1.54 6.57
N CYS A 294 9.20 2.85 6.91
CA CYS A 294 10.38 3.51 7.42
C CYS A 294 10.88 2.83 8.70
N GLY A 295 12.19 2.85 8.92
CA GLY A 295 12.76 2.23 10.11
C GLY A 295 12.13 2.77 11.40
N ILE A 296 11.71 1.85 12.27
CA ILE A 296 11.12 2.07 13.60
C ILE A 296 11.55 0.93 14.52
N MET A 297 11.33 1.09 15.83
CA MET A 297 11.60 0.06 16.82
C MET A 297 13.09 -0.28 16.96
N TYR A 298 13.98 0.69 16.73
CA TYR A 298 15.41 0.53 16.95
C TYR A 298 15.72 0.25 18.43
N PRO A 299 16.92 -0.27 18.75
CA PRO A 299 17.37 -0.32 20.13
C PRO A 299 17.34 1.06 20.80
N VAL A 300 17.13 1.08 22.12
CA VAL A 300 17.21 2.30 22.92
C VAL A 300 18.60 2.95 22.73
N ASP A 301 18.61 4.28 22.59
CA ASP A 301 19.79 5.11 22.30
C ASP A 301 20.38 4.94 20.88
N GLN A 302 19.67 4.23 20.00
CA GLN A 302 19.99 4.09 18.57
C GLN A 302 18.80 4.48 17.68
N GLU A 303 17.97 5.41 18.16
CA GLU A 303 16.71 5.78 17.53
C GLU A 303 16.87 6.40 16.13
N GLY A 304 16.10 5.89 15.17
CA GLY A 304 15.86 6.55 13.90
C GLY A 304 14.94 7.77 14.04
N SER A 305 14.77 8.53 12.95
CA SER A 305 13.94 9.75 12.97
C SER A 305 12.47 9.49 13.34
N ALA A 306 11.92 8.35 12.93
CA ALA A 306 10.56 7.96 13.28
C ALA A 306 10.43 7.55 14.76
N ASP A 307 11.46 6.91 15.33
CA ASP A 307 11.50 6.63 16.77
C ASP A 307 11.60 7.92 17.59
N TRP A 308 12.31 8.94 17.11
CA TRP A 308 12.32 10.26 17.76
C TRP A 308 10.93 10.89 17.81
N ILE A 309 10.14 10.78 16.74
CA ILE A 309 8.74 11.23 16.74
C ILE A 309 7.94 10.52 17.84
N LEU A 310 8.04 9.18 17.93
CA LEU A 310 7.32 8.39 18.94
C LEU A 310 7.82 8.70 20.36
N LYS A 311 9.14 8.79 20.55
CA LYS A 311 9.79 9.12 21.83
C LYS A 311 9.40 10.49 22.35
N LEU A 312 9.22 11.47 21.46
CA LEU A 312 8.85 12.84 21.82
C LEU A 312 7.34 13.08 21.81
N SER A 313 6.54 12.19 21.23
CA SER A 313 5.07 12.27 21.25
C SER A 313 4.52 12.11 22.67
N PRO A 314 3.59 12.97 23.12
CA PRO A 314 3.15 12.97 24.52
C PRO A 314 2.23 11.80 24.89
N ASP A 315 1.48 11.27 23.91
CA ASP A 315 0.35 10.36 24.11
C ASP A 315 0.64 8.91 23.73
N LEU A 316 1.41 8.68 22.65
CA LEU A 316 1.58 7.35 22.07
C LEU A 316 3.07 7.09 21.76
N LYS A 317 3.71 6.31 22.64
CA LYS A 317 5.11 5.90 22.56
C LYS A 317 5.29 4.64 21.71
N GLN A 318 6.53 4.18 21.55
CA GLN A 318 6.90 3.05 20.69
C GLN A 318 6.11 1.76 20.98
N ASN A 319 5.95 1.36 22.24
CA ASN A 319 5.22 0.15 22.59
C ASN A 319 3.74 0.22 22.19
N GLU A 320 3.05 1.33 22.49
CA GLU A 320 1.66 1.56 22.10
C GLU A 320 1.52 1.70 20.57
N PHE A 321 2.54 2.19 19.88
CA PHE A 321 2.57 2.24 18.42
C PHE A 321 2.65 0.84 17.79
N ALA A 322 3.46 -0.05 18.34
CA ALA A 322 3.49 -1.44 17.90
C ALA A 322 2.14 -2.14 18.13
N LYS A 323 1.50 -1.92 19.28
CA LYS A 323 0.15 -2.46 19.57
C LYS A 323 -0.90 -1.92 18.60
N LEU A 324 -0.87 -0.63 18.29
CA LEU A 324 -1.74 0.00 17.30
C LEU A 324 -1.57 -0.66 15.93
N GLN A 325 -0.33 -0.82 15.46
CA GLN A 325 -0.05 -1.46 14.18
C GLN A 325 -0.55 -2.91 14.13
N ILE A 326 -0.31 -3.70 15.19
CA ILE A 326 -0.80 -5.08 15.31
C ILE A 326 -2.33 -5.12 15.24
N ARG A 327 -3.01 -4.23 15.97
CA ARG A 327 -4.47 -4.13 15.98
C ARG A 327 -5.03 -3.82 14.60
N GLU A 328 -4.51 -2.80 13.92
CA GLU A 328 -4.99 -2.41 12.59
C GLU A 328 -4.67 -3.48 11.53
N ALA A 329 -3.50 -4.13 11.61
CA ALA A 329 -3.15 -5.23 10.74
C ALA A 329 -4.12 -6.41 10.87
N LEU A 330 -4.48 -6.80 12.11
CA LEU A 330 -5.48 -7.85 12.36
C LEU A 330 -6.87 -7.46 11.87
N ARG A 331 -7.28 -6.19 12.06
CA ARG A 331 -8.57 -5.68 11.56
C ARG A 331 -8.62 -5.73 10.03
N ILE A 332 -7.60 -5.20 9.35
CA ILE A 332 -7.50 -5.22 7.88
C ILE A 332 -7.49 -6.66 7.36
N HIS A 333 -6.78 -7.56 8.05
CA HIS A 333 -6.78 -8.97 7.71
C HIS A 333 -8.19 -9.57 7.83
N ASP A 334 -8.90 -9.30 8.94
CA ASP A 334 -10.26 -9.81 9.17
C ASP A 334 -11.27 -9.29 8.12
N GLU A 335 -11.19 -7.99 7.78
CA GLU A 335 -12.03 -7.37 6.74
C GLU A 335 -11.78 -7.94 5.34
N ASN A 336 -10.55 -8.34 5.04
CA ASN A 336 -10.16 -8.92 3.76
C ASN A 336 -10.23 -10.46 3.74
N ARG A 337 -10.83 -11.08 4.77
CA ARG A 337 -10.97 -12.54 4.82
C ARG A 337 -11.79 -13.04 3.65
N ILE A 338 -11.24 -14.05 2.98
CA ILE A 338 -11.94 -14.73 1.90
C ILE A 338 -12.81 -15.82 2.51
N LEU A 339 -14.11 -15.56 2.54
CA LEU A 339 -15.14 -16.42 3.14
C LEU A 339 -15.51 -17.64 2.26
N TYR A 340 -14.81 -17.83 1.15
CA TYR A 340 -15.17 -18.84 0.15
C TYR A 340 -13.96 -19.54 -0.45
N ALA A 341 -14.19 -20.75 -0.94
CA ALA A 341 -13.22 -21.50 -1.72
C ALA A 341 -13.80 -21.84 -3.09
N ARG A 342 -12.98 -21.67 -4.14
CA ARG A 342 -13.28 -22.19 -5.47
C ARG A 342 -13.21 -23.71 -5.47
N ARG A 343 -14.20 -24.34 -6.09
CA ARG A 343 -14.31 -25.79 -6.28
C ARG A 343 -14.69 -26.05 -7.73
N PHE A 344 -14.24 -27.18 -8.24
CA PHE A 344 -14.61 -27.65 -9.57
C PHE A 344 -15.46 -28.91 -9.41
N ASP A 345 -16.55 -28.97 -10.17
CA ASP A 345 -17.33 -30.18 -10.39
C ASP A 345 -17.49 -30.42 -11.90
N HIS A 346 -17.44 -31.68 -12.31
CA HIS A 346 -17.51 -32.07 -13.71
C HIS A 346 -18.87 -31.78 -14.39
N VAL A 347 -19.95 -31.59 -13.63
CA VAL A 347 -21.29 -31.26 -14.17
C VAL A 347 -21.52 -29.75 -14.13
N ARG A 348 -21.19 -29.11 -13.00
CA ARG A 348 -21.51 -27.69 -12.75
C ARG A 348 -20.36 -26.73 -13.06
N GLY A 349 -19.16 -27.22 -13.35
CA GLY A 349 -17.96 -26.41 -13.52
C GLY A 349 -17.45 -25.81 -12.21
N TYR A 350 -16.86 -24.61 -12.31
CA TYR A 350 -16.36 -23.89 -11.15
C TYR A 350 -17.50 -23.26 -10.34
N HIS A 351 -17.44 -23.41 -9.03
CA HIS A 351 -18.41 -22.85 -8.08
C HIS A 351 -17.71 -22.42 -6.79
N LEU A 352 -18.38 -21.58 -6.00
CA LEU A 352 -17.87 -21.10 -4.71
C LEU A 352 -18.58 -21.82 -3.56
N ARG A 353 -17.84 -22.18 -2.52
CA ARG A 353 -18.40 -22.73 -1.28
C ARG A 353 -17.90 -21.98 -0.07
N ALA A 354 -18.75 -21.78 0.93
CA ALA A 354 -18.39 -21.15 2.19
C ALA A 354 -17.27 -21.97 2.89
N VAL A 355 -16.23 -21.30 3.39
CA VAL A 355 -15.15 -21.97 4.15
C VAL A 355 -15.46 -22.10 5.64
N GLU A 356 -16.47 -21.36 6.09
CA GLU A 356 -16.97 -21.28 7.46
C GLU A 356 -18.47 -20.95 7.46
N ASP A 357 -19.08 -20.90 8.65
CA ASP A 357 -20.46 -20.41 8.79
C ASP A 357 -20.46 -18.89 8.61
N ILE A 358 -21.27 -18.39 7.67
CA ILE A 358 -21.37 -16.96 7.32
C ILE A 358 -22.72 -16.43 7.83
N PRO A 359 -22.74 -15.52 8.83
CA PRO A 359 -23.96 -14.91 9.32
C PRO A 359 -24.72 -14.13 8.26
N GLU A 360 -26.04 -14.02 8.43
CA GLU A 360 -26.89 -13.13 7.62
C GLU A 360 -26.39 -11.68 7.66
N GLY A 361 -26.43 -10.98 6.52
CA GLY A 361 -25.97 -9.60 6.38
C GLY A 361 -24.46 -9.43 6.21
N THR A 362 -23.66 -10.51 6.35
CA THR A 362 -22.21 -10.44 6.12
C THR A 362 -21.92 -10.09 4.67
N VAL A 363 -21.01 -9.14 4.44
CA VAL A 363 -20.49 -8.82 3.09
C VAL A 363 -19.54 -9.94 2.66
N ILE A 364 -19.88 -10.64 1.58
CA ILE A 364 -19.10 -11.73 1.00
C ILE A 364 -18.19 -11.22 -0.11
N PHE A 365 -18.69 -10.29 -0.93
CA PHE A 365 -17.90 -9.57 -1.91
C PHE A 365 -18.03 -8.06 -1.66
N ALA A 366 -16.91 -7.43 -1.30
CA ALA A 366 -16.80 -5.98 -1.19
C ALA A 366 -16.41 -5.41 -2.57
N ASP A 367 -17.38 -5.20 -3.45
CA ASP A 367 -17.15 -4.79 -4.84
C ASP A 367 -17.32 -3.27 -5.07
N GLU A 368 -17.68 -2.50 -4.03
CA GLU A 368 -17.66 -1.03 -4.10
C GLU A 368 -16.25 -0.51 -4.44
N CYS A 369 -16.16 0.39 -5.42
CA CYS A 369 -14.90 0.95 -5.93
C CYS A 369 -13.89 -0.07 -6.48
N ARG A 370 -14.30 -1.32 -6.68
CA ARG A 370 -13.43 -2.34 -7.26
C ARG A 370 -13.14 -2.04 -8.73
N PRO A 371 -11.87 -2.12 -9.19
CA PRO A 371 -11.55 -2.00 -10.60
C PRO A 371 -12.28 -3.07 -11.42
N VAL A 372 -12.88 -2.66 -12.53
CA VAL A 372 -13.51 -3.56 -13.50
C VAL A 372 -13.08 -3.17 -14.91
N ARG A 373 -13.07 -4.14 -15.80
CA ARG A 373 -12.91 -3.89 -17.24
C ARG A 373 -14.26 -3.47 -17.80
N LEU A 374 -14.32 -2.32 -18.46
CA LEU A 374 -15.56 -1.80 -19.05
C LEU A 374 -15.53 -1.88 -20.56
N CYS A 375 -16.65 -2.24 -21.17
CA CYS A 375 -16.87 -2.17 -22.61
C CYS A 375 -18.30 -1.76 -22.94
N THR A 376 -18.53 -1.33 -24.18
CA THR A 376 -19.87 -1.08 -24.70
C THR A 376 -20.34 -2.28 -25.54
N LYS A 377 -21.65 -2.53 -25.57
CA LYS A 377 -22.24 -3.60 -26.38
C LYS A 377 -21.85 -3.53 -27.87
N PRO A 378 -21.90 -2.35 -28.53
CA PRO A 378 -21.52 -2.26 -29.95
C PRO A 378 -20.05 -2.62 -30.21
N TYR A 379 -19.14 -2.21 -29.31
CA TYR A 379 -17.72 -2.54 -29.42
C TYR A 379 -17.51 -4.06 -29.38
N VAL A 380 -18.19 -4.74 -28.46
CA VAL A 380 -18.13 -6.21 -28.35
C VAL A 380 -18.67 -6.88 -29.62
N GLN A 381 -19.81 -6.43 -30.13
CA GLN A 381 -20.42 -6.99 -31.34
C GLN A 381 -19.55 -6.83 -32.60
N GLU A 382 -18.80 -5.72 -32.70
CA GLU A 382 -17.95 -5.42 -33.86
C GLU A 382 -16.57 -6.09 -33.78
N HIS A 383 -16.00 -6.23 -32.58
CA HIS A 383 -14.58 -6.57 -32.42
C HIS A 383 -14.30 -7.91 -31.73
N PHE A 384 -15.25 -8.48 -30.98
CA PHE A 384 -14.99 -9.76 -30.31
C PHE A 384 -15.06 -10.91 -31.31
N SER A 385 -14.16 -11.88 -31.17
CA SER A 385 -14.30 -13.15 -31.87
C SER A 385 -15.54 -13.90 -31.38
N GLY A 386 -16.00 -14.93 -32.10
CA GLY A 386 -17.14 -15.73 -31.62
C GLY A 386 -16.91 -16.34 -30.24
N VAL A 387 -15.67 -16.74 -29.92
CA VAL A 387 -15.31 -17.29 -28.61
C VAL A 387 -15.33 -16.21 -27.53
N ASP A 388 -14.79 -15.03 -27.80
CA ASP A 388 -14.79 -13.93 -26.84
C ASP A 388 -16.20 -13.37 -26.61
N PHE A 389 -17.03 -13.35 -27.66
CA PHE A 389 -18.44 -12.96 -27.57
C PHE A 389 -19.24 -13.95 -26.73
N ASP A 390 -19.00 -15.25 -26.89
CA ASP A 390 -19.61 -16.27 -26.03
C ASP A 390 -19.19 -16.09 -24.57
N ASP A 391 -17.90 -15.84 -24.29
CA ASP A 391 -17.45 -15.56 -22.92
C ASP A 391 -18.09 -14.29 -22.34
N PHE A 392 -18.20 -13.23 -23.14
CA PHE A 392 -18.94 -12.01 -22.79
C PHE A 392 -20.38 -12.31 -22.37
N CYS A 393 -21.12 -13.09 -23.17
CA CYS A 393 -22.51 -13.45 -22.87
C CYS A 393 -22.68 -14.23 -21.56
N HIS A 394 -21.65 -14.96 -21.10
CA HIS A 394 -21.73 -15.75 -19.87
C HIS A 394 -21.24 -15.01 -18.62
N SER A 395 -20.26 -14.11 -18.77
CA SER A 395 -19.50 -13.56 -17.64
C SER A 395 -19.66 -12.06 -17.44
N ALA A 396 -20.08 -11.31 -18.46
CA ALA A 396 -20.18 -9.86 -18.42
C ALA A 396 -21.45 -9.39 -17.70
N TRP A 397 -21.31 -8.44 -16.79
CA TRP A 397 -22.44 -7.86 -16.06
C TRP A 397 -22.92 -6.58 -16.74
N PRO A 398 -24.20 -6.49 -17.14
CA PRO A 398 -24.75 -5.27 -17.69
C PRO A 398 -24.79 -4.17 -16.61
N ILE A 399 -24.41 -2.95 -17.00
CA ILE A 399 -24.41 -1.76 -16.14
C ILE A 399 -25.41 -0.77 -16.72
N GLY A 400 -26.43 -0.45 -15.92
CA GLY A 400 -27.48 0.49 -16.30
C GLY A 400 -28.66 -0.18 -17.01
N ALA A 401 -29.80 0.50 -17.00
CA ALA A 401 -31.05 -0.03 -17.54
C ALA A 401 -31.09 -0.05 -19.08
N ASP A 402 -30.23 0.71 -19.74
CA ASP A 402 -30.12 0.78 -21.20
C ASP A 402 -29.29 -0.37 -21.80
N LYS A 403 -28.65 -1.19 -20.96
CA LYS A 403 -27.83 -2.33 -21.38
C LYS A 403 -26.73 -1.93 -22.36
N HIS A 404 -26.18 -0.72 -22.18
CA HIS A 404 -25.15 -0.18 -23.08
C HIS A 404 -23.74 -0.55 -22.61
N TYR A 405 -23.49 -0.46 -21.31
CA TYR A 405 -22.19 -0.70 -20.69
C TYR A 405 -22.16 -2.07 -20.00
N TYR A 406 -21.00 -2.72 -20.02
CA TYR A 406 -20.80 -4.02 -19.37
C TYR A 406 -19.49 -4.04 -18.59
N ALA A 407 -19.53 -4.58 -17.37
CA ALA A 407 -18.35 -4.98 -16.62
C ALA A 407 -17.93 -6.39 -17.03
N LEU A 408 -16.70 -6.55 -17.46
CA LEU A 408 -16.08 -7.83 -17.79
C LEU A 408 -15.28 -8.33 -16.59
N TRP A 409 -15.08 -9.65 -16.54
CA TRP A 409 -14.12 -10.24 -15.63
C TRP A 409 -12.71 -9.66 -15.85
N ASP A 410 -11.97 -9.58 -14.75
CA ASP A 410 -10.57 -9.13 -14.78
C ASP A 410 -9.72 -10.05 -15.66
N ARG A 411 -8.55 -9.58 -16.09
CA ARG A 411 -7.57 -10.47 -16.75
C ARG A 411 -6.90 -11.41 -15.75
N ASP A 412 -6.90 -11.08 -14.47
CA ASP A 412 -6.48 -11.96 -13.39
C ASP A 412 -7.60 -12.95 -13.02
N PRO A 413 -7.44 -14.27 -13.27
CA PRO A 413 -8.41 -15.28 -12.85
C PRO A 413 -8.58 -15.37 -11.33
N GLY A 414 -7.62 -14.87 -10.56
CA GLY A 414 -7.69 -14.72 -9.11
C GLY A 414 -8.90 -13.88 -8.68
N GLU A 415 -9.28 -12.91 -9.50
CA GLU A 415 -10.35 -11.95 -9.24
C GLU A 415 -11.74 -12.44 -9.67
N TRP A 416 -11.82 -13.55 -10.42
CA TRP A 416 -13.09 -14.03 -10.96
C TRP A 416 -14.06 -14.51 -9.88
N ARG A 417 -15.34 -14.18 -10.07
CA ARG A 417 -16.44 -14.52 -9.14
C ARG A 417 -17.32 -15.62 -9.75
N SER A 418 -16.76 -16.83 -9.83
CA SER A 418 -17.43 -18.00 -10.40
C SER A 418 -18.50 -18.59 -9.46
N PHE A 419 -19.46 -17.79 -8.99
CA PHE A 419 -20.63 -18.27 -8.25
C PHE A 419 -21.74 -18.68 -9.23
N ASN A 420 -22.56 -19.64 -8.84
CA ASN A 420 -23.61 -20.19 -9.71
C ASN A 420 -24.99 -19.58 -9.44
N HIS A 421 -25.90 -19.81 -10.39
CA HIS A 421 -27.30 -19.50 -10.22
C HIS A 421 -28.02 -20.44 -9.23
N SER A 422 -28.95 -19.90 -8.44
CA SER A 422 -29.98 -20.66 -7.73
C SER A 422 -31.34 -19.95 -7.76
N CYS A 423 -32.44 -20.70 -7.95
CA CYS A 423 -33.81 -20.20 -7.80
C CYS A 423 -34.19 -19.94 -6.33
N SER A 424 -33.32 -20.28 -5.38
CA SER A 424 -33.43 -19.88 -3.98
C SER A 424 -32.02 -19.53 -3.49
N PRO A 425 -31.48 -18.36 -3.89
CA PRO A 425 -30.10 -18.00 -3.63
C PRO A 425 -29.87 -17.72 -2.15
N ASN A 426 -28.60 -17.73 -1.75
CA ASN A 426 -28.18 -17.38 -0.39
C ASN A 426 -27.36 -16.08 -0.35
N MET A 427 -27.11 -15.47 -1.50
CA MET A 427 -26.48 -14.16 -1.64
C MET A 427 -27.31 -13.24 -2.54
N ALA A 428 -27.20 -11.94 -2.32
CA ALA A 428 -27.69 -10.90 -3.24
C ALA A 428 -26.86 -9.62 -3.12
N PHE A 429 -27.02 -8.71 -4.08
CA PHE A 429 -26.55 -7.34 -3.92
C PHE A 429 -27.17 -6.70 -2.66
N ALA A 430 -26.37 -5.92 -1.95
CA ALA A 430 -26.82 -5.22 -0.75
C ALA A 430 -27.85 -4.13 -1.13
N PRO A 431 -28.70 -3.69 -0.18
CA PRO A 431 -29.71 -2.66 -0.43
C PRO A 431 -29.16 -1.37 -1.05
N ASN A 432 -30.05 -0.56 -1.62
CA ASN A 432 -29.74 0.72 -2.28
C ASN A 432 -28.88 0.60 -3.56
N ARG A 433 -29.03 -0.51 -4.30
CA ARG A 433 -28.26 -0.78 -5.55
C ARG A 433 -26.75 -0.78 -5.31
N SER A 434 -26.33 -1.28 -4.15
CA SER A 434 -24.91 -1.44 -3.83
C SER A 434 -24.30 -2.55 -4.69
N LEU A 435 -23.02 -2.39 -5.03
CA LEU A 435 -22.24 -3.43 -5.70
C LEU A 435 -21.79 -4.52 -4.72
N ASN A 436 -21.82 -4.26 -3.41
CA ASN A 436 -21.48 -5.28 -2.41
C ASN A 436 -22.49 -6.42 -2.46
N VAL A 437 -22.00 -7.65 -2.26
CA VAL A 437 -22.83 -8.86 -2.17
C VAL A 437 -22.86 -9.36 -0.74
N VAL A 438 -24.05 -9.56 -0.19
CA VAL A 438 -24.29 -9.95 1.21
C VAL A 438 -24.98 -11.30 1.33
N ALA A 439 -24.77 -11.98 2.46
CA ALA A 439 -25.50 -13.18 2.82
C ALA A 439 -26.97 -12.86 3.14
N LEU A 440 -27.92 -13.56 2.51
CA LEU A 440 -29.37 -13.41 2.73
C LEU A 440 -29.90 -14.15 3.96
N ARG A 441 -29.10 -15.07 4.48
CA ARG A 441 -29.37 -15.88 5.68
C ARG A 441 -28.06 -16.44 6.19
N LEU A 442 -28.09 -17.17 7.30
CA LEU A 442 -26.97 -18.02 7.71
C LEU A 442 -26.61 -19.01 6.58
N ILE A 443 -25.38 -18.93 6.08
CA ILE A 443 -24.80 -19.87 5.10
C ILE A 443 -23.89 -20.82 5.87
N LYS A 444 -24.12 -22.13 5.75
CA LYS A 444 -23.31 -23.11 6.47
C LYS A 444 -21.97 -23.37 5.80
N LYS A 445 -20.95 -23.68 6.59
CA LYS A 445 -19.66 -24.14 6.07
C LYS A 445 -19.86 -25.25 5.03
N GLY A 446 -19.25 -25.07 3.86
CA GLY A 446 -19.32 -26.01 2.74
C GLY A 446 -20.56 -25.84 1.86
N GLU A 447 -21.52 -25.00 2.22
CA GLU A 447 -22.67 -24.67 1.37
C GLU A 447 -22.21 -23.89 0.13
N GLU A 448 -22.86 -24.14 -1.01
CA GLU A 448 -22.57 -23.44 -2.27
C GLU A 448 -23.10 -22.00 -2.21
N LEU A 449 -22.27 -21.05 -2.61
CA LEU A 449 -22.62 -19.63 -2.69
C LEU A 449 -23.29 -19.37 -4.04
N THR A 450 -24.53 -18.89 -4.01
CA THR A 450 -25.37 -18.73 -5.20
C THR A 450 -26.12 -17.41 -5.21
N MET A 451 -26.34 -16.87 -6.41
CA MET A 451 -27.16 -15.68 -6.66
C MET A 451 -28.26 -15.99 -7.69
N ASP A 452 -29.28 -15.16 -7.76
CA ASP A 452 -30.27 -15.26 -8.83
C ASP A 452 -29.83 -14.40 -10.03
N TYR A 453 -29.51 -15.04 -11.16
CA TYR A 453 -29.02 -14.36 -12.36
C TYR A 453 -30.13 -13.54 -13.02
N MET A 454 -31.40 -13.89 -12.80
CA MET A 454 -32.53 -13.12 -13.34
C MET A 454 -32.63 -11.72 -12.74
N GLN A 455 -31.95 -11.45 -11.63
CA GLN A 455 -31.97 -10.14 -10.97
C GLN A 455 -30.98 -9.14 -11.57
N PHE A 456 -29.93 -9.60 -12.25
CA PHE A 456 -28.84 -8.71 -12.69
C PHE A 456 -28.28 -9.01 -14.08
N MET A 457 -28.54 -10.18 -14.66
CA MET A 457 -28.16 -10.49 -16.04
C MET A 457 -29.30 -10.12 -17.00
N ASP A 458 -28.94 -9.68 -18.20
CA ASP A 458 -29.88 -9.32 -19.26
C ASP A 458 -30.01 -10.44 -20.32
N ASP A 459 -30.71 -10.13 -21.40
CA ASP A 459 -30.99 -11.02 -22.53
C ASP A 459 -29.77 -11.35 -23.39
N THR A 460 -28.59 -10.80 -23.09
CA THR A 460 -27.34 -11.26 -23.73
C THR A 460 -26.92 -12.64 -23.22
N MET A 461 -27.24 -12.96 -21.97
CA MET A 461 -27.01 -14.29 -21.41
C MET A 461 -28.05 -15.26 -21.95
N GLN A 462 -27.59 -16.29 -22.67
CA GLN A 462 -28.48 -17.27 -23.27
C GLN A 462 -29.21 -18.10 -22.19
N PRO A 463 -30.47 -18.51 -22.45
CA PRO A 463 -31.18 -19.39 -21.54
C PRO A 463 -30.42 -20.68 -21.26
N PHE A 464 -30.42 -21.12 -20.00
CA PHE A 464 -29.67 -22.29 -19.58
C PHE A 464 -30.47 -23.19 -18.64
N LYS A 465 -30.12 -24.48 -18.62
CA LYS A 465 -30.73 -25.45 -17.72
C LYS A 465 -30.24 -25.21 -16.29
N CYS A 466 -31.17 -25.05 -15.36
CA CYS A 466 -30.88 -24.88 -13.94
C CYS A 466 -30.56 -26.22 -13.28
N PHE A 467 -29.48 -26.24 -12.49
CA PHE A 467 -29.05 -27.40 -11.71
C PHE A 467 -29.01 -27.14 -10.20
N CYS A 468 -29.70 -26.09 -9.73
CA CYS A 468 -29.67 -25.67 -8.32
C CYS A 468 -30.27 -26.71 -7.36
N GLY A 469 -31.22 -27.51 -7.84
CA GLY A 469 -31.85 -28.59 -7.06
C GLY A 469 -32.76 -28.10 -5.92
N THR A 470 -33.13 -26.82 -5.90
CA THR A 470 -34.06 -26.29 -4.89
C THR A 470 -35.50 -26.72 -5.20
N PRO A 471 -36.39 -26.81 -4.19
CA PRO A 471 -37.79 -27.19 -4.40
C PRO A 471 -38.55 -26.27 -5.38
N ASN A 472 -38.13 -25.00 -5.47
CA ASN A 472 -38.73 -23.98 -6.33
C ASN A 472 -37.93 -23.77 -7.63
N CYS A 473 -37.18 -24.77 -8.08
CA CYS A 473 -36.37 -24.66 -9.30
C CYS A 473 -37.27 -24.49 -10.54
N GLU A 474 -37.00 -23.45 -11.35
CA GLU A 474 -37.73 -23.20 -12.61
C GLU A 474 -37.29 -24.13 -13.75
N GLY A 475 -36.22 -24.91 -13.55
CA GLY A 475 -35.69 -25.88 -14.52
C GLY A 475 -34.91 -25.25 -15.67
N THR A 476 -35.40 -24.17 -16.28
CA THR A 476 -34.69 -23.37 -17.30
C THR A 476 -34.77 -21.90 -16.92
N ILE A 477 -33.62 -21.21 -16.94
CA ILE A 477 -33.52 -19.80 -16.56
C ILE A 477 -33.48 -18.95 -17.83
N PHE A 478 -34.23 -17.86 -17.82
CA PHE A 478 -34.30 -16.88 -18.91
C PHE A 478 -33.88 -15.50 -18.39
N PRO A 479 -32.55 -15.21 -18.32
CA PRO A 479 -32.06 -13.89 -17.94
C PRO A 479 -32.67 -12.77 -18.79
N GLY A 480 -32.94 -11.61 -18.19
CA GLY A 480 -33.50 -10.44 -18.88
C GLY A 480 -34.96 -10.54 -19.33
N GLN A 481 -35.68 -11.65 -19.09
CA GLN A 481 -37.10 -11.83 -19.42
C GLN A 481 -38.04 -11.77 -18.22
N SER A 482 -37.56 -11.37 -17.04
CA SER A 482 -38.39 -11.14 -15.87
C SER A 482 -39.42 -10.04 -16.15
N GLY A 483 -40.67 -10.46 -16.36
CA GLY A 483 -41.81 -9.57 -16.34
C GLY A 483 -41.87 -8.85 -15.01
N ASN A 484 -41.85 -7.52 -15.05
CA ASN A 484 -42.09 -6.58 -13.95
C ASN A 484 -42.08 -7.18 -12.54
N THR A 485 -41.02 -6.94 -11.78
CA THR A 485 -41.15 -6.79 -10.32
C THR A 485 -39.96 -6.00 -9.76
N PRO A 486 -40.16 -5.27 -8.66
CA PRO A 486 -40.44 -3.83 -8.54
C PRO A 486 -39.20 -2.92 -8.63
#